data_AF-A0A9X1FSA2-F1
#
_entry.id   AF-A0A9X1FSA2-F1
#
_cell.length_a   1.000
_cell.length_b   1.000
_cell.length_c   1.000
_cell.angle_alpha   90.00
_cell.angle_beta   90.00
_cell.angle_gamma   90.00
#
_symmetry.space_group_name_H-M   'P 1'
#
loop_
_entity.id
_entity.type
_entity.pdbx_description
1 polymer ?
#
loop_
_entity_poly.entity_id
_entity_poly.type
_entity_poly.pdbx_seq_one_letter_code
_entity_poly.pdbx_strand_id
1 'polypeptide(L)'
;MTRVASVARRSGFEVAYLRHEDASSASHRRGEFSLTDLPAPVGRNGLIIRACHHAPFWQIDQAAEACDWDVSKADFDPQSVPRNDAMRFYHYWRERLFGDAPLRTSQDGFVFVPLQRQLTARAASARSTQLEMIASCLRAEPERTIVASLHPKETYSDAELTALNHLDTENDRLTVRIGAMKELLRTCDYVVTQNATVGFNGLFFGKPSILFAKTDFHHAALTASADELAAFRKVMKHRPEWARYVWWFWHNHAINAGRKDVDNRIADRLRRFDWPIK
;
A
#
# COMPACT_ATOMS: atom_id res chain seq x y z
N MET A 1 3.73 0.86 -18.76
CA MET A 1 4.32 -0.24 -19.57
C MET A 1 5.23 0.23 -20.71
N THR A 2 4.91 1.29 -21.46
CA THR A 2 5.68 1.73 -22.65
C THR A 2 7.18 1.96 -22.41
N ARG A 3 7.57 2.54 -21.27
CA ARG A 3 9.00 2.74 -20.93
C ARG A 3 9.75 1.42 -20.72
N VAL A 4 9.15 0.46 -20.02
CA VAL A 4 9.77 -0.86 -19.79
C VAL A 4 9.98 -1.59 -21.11
N ALA A 5 8.97 -1.55 -22.00
CA ALA A 5 9.10 -2.09 -23.35
C ALA A 5 10.22 -1.43 -24.15
N SER A 6 10.41 -0.11 -24.01
CA SER A 6 11.53 0.60 -24.66
C SER A 6 12.90 0.13 -24.16
N VAL A 7 13.07 -0.02 -22.84
CA VAL A 7 14.30 -0.55 -22.23
C VAL A 7 14.60 -1.97 -22.72
N ALA A 8 13.58 -2.84 -22.74
CA ALA A 8 13.72 -4.21 -23.23
C ALA A 8 14.12 -4.25 -24.72
N ARG A 9 13.43 -3.47 -25.58
CA ARG A 9 13.74 -3.41 -27.02
C ARG A 9 15.17 -2.94 -27.29
N ARG A 10 15.66 -1.94 -26.57
CA ARG A 10 17.07 -1.49 -26.69
C ARG A 10 18.08 -2.55 -26.28
N SER A 11 17.67 -3.51 -25.45
CA SER A 11 18.48 -4.67 -25.06
C SER A 11 18.39 -5.85 -26.04
N GLY A 12 17.61 -5.72 -27.13
CA GLY A 12 17.44 -6.75 -28.16
C GLY A 12 16.23 -7.66 -27.97
N PHE A 13 15.31 -7.33 -27.05
CA PHE A 13 14.09 -8.10 -26.88
C PHE A 13 13.05 -7.73 -27.93
N GLU A 14 12.36 -8.75 -28.44
CA GLU A 14 11.06 -8.58 -29.06
C GLU A 14 10.00 -8.43 -27.96
N VAL A 15 9.09 -7.46 -28.09
CA VAL A 15 8.06 -7.18 -27.07
C VAL A 15 6.68 -7.29 -27.68
N ALA A 16 5.93 -8.28 -27.20
CA ALA A 16 4.51 -8.48 -27.49
C ALA A 16 3.65 -8.09 -26.28
N TYR A 17 2.44 -7.58 -26.55
CA TYR A 17 1.42 -7.33 -25.55
C TYR A 17 0.33 -8.39 -25.69
N LEU A 18 0.20 -9.23 -24.68
CA LEU A 18 -0.77 -10.32 -24.66
C LEU A 18 -1.83 -10.06 -23.59
N ARG A 19 -3.05 -10.57 -23.82
CA ARG A 19 -4.03 -10.68 -22.73
C ARG A 19 -3.54 -11.76 -21.77
N HIS A 20 -3.84 -11.62 -20.49
CA HIS A 20 -3.32 -12.53 -19.46
C HIS A 20 -3.69 -14.00 -19.72
N GLU A 21 -4.92 -14.27 -20.18
CA GLU A 21 -5.39 -15.60 -20.57
C GLU A 21 -4.55 -16.25 -21.69
N ASP A 22 -4.07 -15.43 -22.62
CA ASP A 22 -3.24 -15.86 -23.76
C ASP A 22 -1.75 -15.98 -23.36
N ALA A 23 -1.33 -15.32 -22.27
CA ALA A 23 0.06 -15.28 -21.81
C ALA A 23 0.49 -16.59 -21.13
N SER A 24 -0.44 -17.28 -20.45
CA SER A 24 -0.15 -18.55 -19.79
C SER A 24 0.27 -19.60 -20.81
N SER A 25 -0.45 -19.77 -21.92
CA SER A 25 -0.11 -20.75 -22.97
C SER A 25 1.16 -20.39 -23.75
N ALA A 26 1.48 -19.10 -23.91
CA ALA A 26 2.72 -18.63 -24.56
C ALA A 26 3.97 -18.93 -23.71
N SER A 27 3.94 -18.55 -22.43
CA SER A 27 5.08 -18.62 -21.49
C SER A 27 5.61 -20.02 -21.13
N HIS A 28 4.87 -21.09 -21.46
CA HIS A 28 5.34 -22.47 -21.23
C HIS A 28 6.45 -22.89 -22.20
N ARG A 29 6.76 -22.05 -23.21
CA ARG A 29 7.96 -22.20 -24.04
C ARG A 29 9.18 -21.76 -23.24
N ARG A 30 10.12 -22.67 -23.04
CA ARG A 30 11.33 -22.46 -22.22
C ARG A 30 12.07 -21.18 -22.62
N GLY A 31 12.24 -20.25 -21.67
CA GLY A 31 13.14 -19.09 -21.79
C GLY A 31 12.46 -17.72 -21.90
N GLU A 32 11.14 -17.64 -21.86
CA GLU A 32 10.43 -16.36 -22.06
C GLU A 32 10.32 -15.53 -20.78
N PHE A 33 10.63 -14.24 -20.91
CA PHE A 33 10.54 -13.21 -19.87
C PHE A 33 9.15 -12.56 -19.94
N SER A 34 8.43 -12.46 -18.83
CA SER A 34 7.08 -11.91 -18.81
C SER A 34 6.95 -10.80 -17.76
N LEU A 35 6.13 -9.80 -18.05
CA LEU A 35 5.83 -8.72 -17.10
C LEU A 35 4.32 -8.51 -17.04
N THR A 36 3.71 -8.74 -15.89
CA THR A 36 2.25 -8.58 -15.66
C THR A 36 1.97 -7.39 -14.73
N ASP A 37 0.84 -6.70 -14.88
CA ASP A 37 0.41 -5.69 -13.89
C ASP A 37 -0.29 -6.38 -12.70
N LEU A 38 -1.29 -7.20 -13.03
CA LEU A 38 -1.91 -8.26 -12.25
C LEU A 38 -2.59 -9.23 -13.24
N PRO A 39 -2.83 -10.50 -12.89
CA PRO A 39 -2.47 -11.21 -11.65
C PRO A 39 -0.99 -11.63 -11.60
N ALA A 40 -0.66 -12.63 -10.78
CA ALA A 40 0.70 -13.08 -10.45
C ALA A 40 1.60 -13.29 -11.68
N PRO A 41 2.93 -13.17 -11.52
CA PRO A 41 3.87 -13.36 -12.62
C PRO A 41 3.72 -14.71 -13.30
N VAL A 42 3.95 -14.73 -14.62
CA VAL A 42 3.77 -15.93 -15.44
C VAL A 42 5.14 -16.51 -15.82
N GLY A 43 5.35 -17.80 -15.55
CA GLY A 43 6.58 -18.50 -15.89
C GLY A 43 7.76 -18.20 -14.94
N ARG A 44 8.89 -18.89 -15.16
CA ARG A 44 10.04 -18.86 -14.25
C ARG A 44 10.70 -17.48 -14.12
N ASN A 45 10.75 -16.72 -15.22
CA ASN A 45 11.36 -15.38 -15.28
C ASN A 45 10.30 -14.27 -15.27
N GLY A 46 9.08 -14.59 -14.86
CA GLY A 46 7.99 -13.63 -14.79
C GLY A 46 8.21 -12.62 -13.69
N LEU A 47 7.90 -11.36 -13.99
CA LEU A 47 7.84 -10.26 -13.03
C LEU A 47 6.46 -9.65 -13.01
N ILE A 48 6.14 -8.99 -11.90
CA ILE A 48 4.96 -8.14 -11.74
C ILE A 48 5.41 -6.68 -11.71
N ILE A 49 4.63 -5.78 -12.30
CA ILE A 49 4.80 -4.33 -12.20
C ILE A 49 3.55 -3.72 -11.58
N ARG A 50 3.68 -3.00 -10.48
CA ARG A 50 2.53 -2.39 -9.79
C ARG A 50 2.81 -0.95 -9.40
N ALA A 51 1.75 -0.13 -9.38
CA ALA A 51 1.84 1.20 -8.80
C ALA A 51 2.21 1.11 -7.31
N CYS A 52 3.20 1.90 -6.90
CA CYS A 52 3.70 1.93 -5.53
C CYS A 52 2.89 2.97 -4.73
N HIS A 53 1.63 2.63 -4.46
CA HIS A 53 0.57 3.45 -3.86
C HIS A 53 0.10 4.67 -4.67
N HIS A 54 1.00 5.43 -5.29
CA HIS A 54 0.66 6.61 -6.11
C HIS A 54 1.50 6.68 -7.38
N ALA A 55 0.89 7.15 -8.47
CA ALA A 55 1.66 7.58 -9.63
C ALA A 55 2.52 8.82 -9.27
N PRO A 56 3.73 8.96 -9.84
CA PRO A 56 4.35 8.16 -10.89
C PRO A 56 5.28 7.05 -10.36
N PHE A 57 5.06 6.53 -9.16
CA PHE A 57 5.92 5.52 -8.55
C PHE A 57 5.46 4.10 -8.87
N TRP A 58 6.42 3.25 -9.25
CA TRP A 58 6.18 1.87 -9.64
C TRP A 58 7.16 0.94 -8.93
N GLN A 59 6.74 -0.30 -8.71
CA GLN A 59 7.60 -1.39 -8.31
C GLN A 59 7.58 -2.47 -9.39
N ILE A 60 8.71 -3.14 -9.57
CA ILE A 60 8.82 -4.35 -10.39
C ILE A 60 9.39 -5.43 -9.48
N ASP A 61 8.77 -6.60 -9.38
CA ASP A 61 9.26 -7.68 -8.50
C ASP A 61 8.89 -9.06 -9.06
N GLN A 62 9.46 -10.14 -8.51
CA GLN A 62 9.09 -11.52 -8.84
C GLN A 62 8.02 -12.08 -7.89
N ALA A 63 7.89 -11.51 -6.68
CA ALA A 63 6.83 -11.90 -5.76
C ALA A 63 5.50 -11.23 -6.13
N ALA A 64 4.40 -11.98 -6.07
CA ALA A 64 3.05 -11.45 -6.32
C ALA A 64 2.57 -10.51 -5.20
N GLU A 65 2.87 -10.88 -3.96
CA GLU A 65 2.48 -10.13 -2.76
C GLU A 65 3.55 -9.08 -2.41
N ALA A 66 3.12 -7.83 -2.20
CA ALA A 66 4.03 -6.72 -1.93
C ALA A 66 4.81 -6.89 -0.63
N CYS A 67 4.27 -7.63 0.35
CA CYS A 67 4.99 -7.93 1.58
C CYS A 67 6.21 -8.82 1.39
N ASP A 68 6.36 -9.48 0.24
CA ASP A 68 7.52 -10.31 -0.09
C ASP A 68 8.50 -9.61 -1.04
N TRP A 69 8.23 -8.36 -1.41
CA TRP A 69 9.13 -7.56 -2.25
C TRP A 69 10.39 -7.15 -1.50
N ASP A 70 11.43 -6.82 -2.26
CA ASP A 70 12.72 -6.41 -1.71
C ASP A 70 12.62 -5.26 -0.70
N VAL A 71 11.78 -4.25 -0.96
CA VAL A 71 11.59 -3.11 -0.05
C VAL A 71 10.98 -3.53 1.29
N SER A 72 10.13 -4.58 1.30
CA SER A 72 9.56 -5.13 2.53
C SER A 72 10.62 -5.86 3.36
N LYS A 73 11.66 -6.39 2.72
CA LYS A 73 12.74 -7.13 3.37
C LYS A 73 13.95 -6.26 3.72
N ALA A 74 13.98 -5.02 3.24
CA ALA A 74 15.10 -4.11 3.41
C ALA A 74 15.06 -3.41 4.77
N ASP A 75 16.22 -3.24 5.40
CA ASP A 75 16.31 -2.50 6.66
C ASP A 75 16.08 -1.00 6.44
N PHE A 76 15.15 -0.44 7.21
CA PHE A 76 14.94 1.00 7.27
C PHE A 76 15.68 1.61 8.46
N ASP A 77 16.80 2.28 8.16
CA ASP A 77 17.45 3.19 9.10
C ASP A 77 17.15 4.66 8.70
N PRO A 78 16.37 5.41 9.50
CA PRO A 78 16.11 6.81 9.21
C PRO A 78 17.38 7.66 9.21
N GLN A 79 18.41 7.32 9.98
CA GLN A 79 19.63 8.12 10.09
C GLN A 79 20.46 8.10 8.80
N SER A 80 20.40 6.99 8.05
CA SER A 80 21.01 6.86 6.71
C SER A 80 20.40 7.78 5.63
N VAL A 81 19.20 8.34 5.85
CA VAL A 81 18.49 9.15 4.85
C VAL A 81 18.92 10.63 4.94
N PRO A 82 19.10 11.36 3.83
CA PRO A 82 19.40 12.80 3.89
C PRO A 82 18.20 13.61 4.39
N ARG A 83 18.30 14.19 5.59
CA ARG A 83 17.17 14.88 6.27
C ARG A 83 16.53 15.98 5.40
N ASN A 84 17.36 16.88 4.88
CA ASN A 84 16.87 18.08 4.20
C ASN A 84 16.22 17.74 2.85
N ASP A 85 16.81 16.81 2.11
CA ASP A 85 16.25 16.37 0.83
C ASP A 85 14.97 15.55 1.05
N ALA A 86 14.95 14.68 2.07
CA ALA A 86 13.75 13.95 2.48
C ALA A 86 12.60 14.89 2.83
N MET A 87 12.85 15.96 3.59
CA MET A 87 11.85 16.97 3.91
C MET A 87 11.32 17.69 2.66
N ARG A 88 12.21 18.14 1.75
CA ARG A 88 11.79 18.80 0.51
C ARG A 88 10.93 17.89 -0.37
N PHE A 89 11.36 16.64 -0.55
CA PHE A 89 10.62 15.64 -1.30
C PHE A 89 9.26 15.35 -0.68
N TYR A 90 9.23 15.16 0.64
CA TYR A 90 8.01 14.92 1.39
C TYR A 90 7.02 16.08 1.23
N HIS A 91 7.45 17.33 1.42
CA HIS A 91 6.60 18.50 1.21
C HIS A 91 6.04 18.59 -0.21
N TYR A 92 6.89 18.40 -1.22
CA TYR A 92 6.47 18.38 -2.62
C TYR A 92 5.35 17.37 -2.89
N TRP A 93 5.49 16.14 -2.39
CA TRP A 93 4.47 15.10 -2.62
C TRP A 93 3.21 15.27 -1.77
N ARG A 94 3.31 15.80 -0.54
CA ARG A 94 2.14 16.16 0.26
C ARG A 94 1.24 17.14 -0.49
N GLU A 95 1.83 18.23 -0.96
CA GLU A 95 1.12 19.28 -1.69
C GLU A 95 0.55 18.74 -3.01
N ARG A 96 1.37 18.00 -3.77
CA ARG A 96 0.93 17.44 -5.06
C ARG A 96 -0.23 16.46 -4.95
N LEU A 97 -0.28 15.62 -3.91
CA LEU A 97 -1.29 14.57 -3.76
C LEU A 97 -2.53 15.05 -2.99
N PHE A 98 -2.33 15.93 -2.00
CA PHE A 98 -3.36 16.26 -1.03
C PHE A 98 -3.58 17.77 -0.84
N GLY A 99 -2.87 18.62 -1.58
CA GLY A 99 -2.96 20.07 -1.44
C GLY A 99 -2.56 20.52 -0.05
N ASP A 100 -3.35 21.43 0.52
CA ASP A 100 -3.15 21.97 1.87
C ASP A 100 -3.79 21.12 2.98
N ALA A 101 -4.52 20.05 2.65
CA ALA A 101 -5.22 19.23 3.65
C ALA A 101 -4.27 18.67 4.74
N PRO A 102 -3.06 18.19 4.42
CA PRO A 102 -2.13 17.73 5.45
C PRO A 102 -1.54 18.83 6.34
N LEU A 103 -1.73 20.11 5.99
CA LEU A 103 -1.33 21.25 6.83
C LEU A 103 -2.39 21.61 7.87
N ARG A 104 -3.61 21.07 7.74
CA ARG A 104 -4.78 21.40 8.57
C ARG A 104 -5.30 20.19 9.35
N THR A 105 -4.38 19.40 9.89
CA THR A 105 -4.70 18.16 10.60
C THR A 105 -5.07 18.41 12.06
N SER A 106 -6.08 17.70 12.55
CA SER A 106 -6.52 17.68 13.94
C SER A 106 -6.73 16.24 14.42
N GLN A 107 -6.93 16.04 15.72
CA GLN A 107 -7.24 14.74 16.33
C GLN A 107 -8.61 14.86 17.00
N ASP A 108 -9.65 14.47 16.26
CA ASP A 108 -11.04 14.73 16.63
C ASP A 108 -11.66 13.56 17.43
N GLY A 109 -10.84 12.67 17.98
CA GLY A 109 -11.28 11.62 18.89
C GLY A 109 -11.87 10.40 18.20
N PHE A 110 -11.44 10.10 16.96
CA PHE A 110 -11.89 8.91 16.24
C PHE A 110 -10.79 8.15 15.51
N VAL A 111 -10.99 6.83 15.38
CA VAL A 111 -10.17 5.92 14.59
C VAL A 111 -10.74 5.82 13.19
N PHE A 112 -9.89 5.97 12.17
CA PHE A 112 -10.31 5.77 10.79
C PHE A 112 -10.01 4.35 10.31
N VAL A 113 -11.04 3.62 9.86
CA VAL A 113 -10.95 2.27 9.32
C VAL A 113 -11.34 2.26 7.84
N PRO A 114 -10.40 2.49 6.91
CA PRO A 114 -10.67 2.39 5.48
C PRO A 114 -10.85 0.93 5.06
N LEU A 115 -12.06 0.58 4.62
CA LEU A 115 -12.42 -0.73 4.14
C LEU A 115 -12.09 -0.89 2.64
N GLN A 116 -11.72 -2.10 2.27
CA GLN A 116 -11.40 -2.56 0.91
C GLN A 116 -12.48 -3.56 0.47
N ARG A 117 -12.39 -4.09 -0.75
CA ARG A 117 -13.28 -5.19 -1.20
C ARG A 117 -13.20 -6.41 -0.29
N GLN A 118 -14.23 -7.27 -0.33
CA GLN A 118 -14.26 -8.55 0.41
C GLN A 118 -14.16 -8.34 1.94
N LEU A 119 -15.27 -7.91 2.56
CA LEU A 119 -15.33 -7.59 3.99
C LEU A 119 -15.23 -8.84 4.88
N THR A 120 -15.82 -9.94 4.41
CA THR A 120 -15.94 -11.21 5.15
C THR A 120 -14.88 -12.24 4.75
N ALA A 121 -14.12 -12.01 3.68
CA ALA A 121 -13.04 -12.90 3.29
C ALA A 121 -11.70 -12.45 3.88
N ARG A 122 -10.83 -13.42 4.14
CA ARG A 122 -9.46 -13.18 4.58
C ARG A 122 -8.49 -13.39 3.43
N ALA A 123 -7.88 -12.32 2.95
CA ALA A 123 -6.80 -12.40 1.96
C ALA A 123 -5.57 -13.12 2.56
N ALA A 124 -4.70 -13.69 1.71
CA ALA A 124 -3.53 -14.45 2.15
C ALA A 124 -2.56 -13.63 3.04
N SER A 125 -2.40 -12.34 2.75
CA SER A 125 -1.58 -11.42 3.55
C SER A 125 -2.28 -10.93 4.82
N ALA A 126 -3.59 -11.16 4.99
CA ALA A 126 -4.39 -10.65 6.09
C ALA A 126 -4.38 -11.55 7.33
N ARG A 127 -4.32 -10.92 8.51
CA ARG A 127 -4.37 -11.57 9.83
C ARG A 127 -5.80 -11.78 10.34
N SER A 128 -6.78 -11.14 9.72
CA SER A 128 -8.20 -11.24 10.03
C SER A 128 -9.02 -10.86 8.79
N THR A 129 -10.33 -11.10 8.79
CA THR A 129 -11.27 -10.42 7.89
C THR A 129 -11.35 -8.92 8.24
N GLN A 130 -12.00 -8.12 7.41
CA GLN A 130 -12.18 -6.70 7.70
C GLN A 130 -13.20 -6.48 8.81
N LEU A 131 -14.25 -7.31 8.89
CA LEU A 131 -15.21 -7.24 9.99
C LEU A 131 -14.57 -7.64 11.33
N GLU A 132 -13.74 -8.68 11.35
CA GLU A 132 -12.95 -9.06 12.53
C GLU A 132 -11.97 -7.96 12.95
N MET A 133 -11.41 -7.21 12.00
CA MET A 133 -10.55 -6.05 12.29
C MET A 133 -11.35 -4.94 12.96
N ILE A 134 -12.57 -4.63 12.49
CA ILE A 134 -13.44 -3.63 13.14
C ILE A 134 -13.80 -4.10 14.56
N ALA A 135 -14.21 -5.36 14.73
CA ALA A 135 -14.52 -5.92 16.04
C ALA A 135 -13.32 -5.87 17.00
N SER A 136 -12.11 -6.16 16.49
CA SER A 136 -10.87 -6.04 17.25
C SER A 136 -10.57 -4.59 17.64
N CYS A 137 -10.84 -3.63 16.75
CA CYS A 137 -10.71 -2.20 17.04
C CYS A 137 -11.69 -1.77 18.14
N LEU A 138 -12.97 -2.15 18.05
CA LEU A 138 -14.00 -1.87 19.06
C LEU A 138 -13.61 -2.40 20.45
N ARG A 139 -12.99 -3.59 20.50
CA ARG A 139 -12.52 -4.20 21.74
C ARG A 139 -11.27 -3.52 22.31
N ALA A 140 -10.33 -3.11 21.46
CA ALA A 140 -9.02 -2.63 21.89
C ALA A 140 -8.95 -1.13 22.17
N GLU A 141 -9.79 -0.33 21.52
CA GLU A 141 -9.90 1.12 21.69
C GLU A 141 -11.20 1.41 22.43
N PRO A 142 -11.17 1.79 23.72
CA PRO A 142 -12.37 2.05 24.51
C PRO A 142 -12.87 3.51 24.46
N GLU A 143 -12.01 4.47 24.09
CA GLU A 143 -12.32 5.91 24.23
C GLU A 143 -12.85 6.52 22.94
N ARG A 144 -12.21 6.21 21.82
CA ARG A 144 -12.50 6.85 20.52
C ARG A 144 -13.69 6.21 19.83
N THR A 145 -14.40 7.00 19.02
CA THR A 145 -15.32 6.44 18.03
C THR A 145 -14.53 5.79 16.89
N ILE A 146 -15.14 4.85 16.19
CA ILE A 146 -14.55 4.12 15.08
C ILE A 146 -15.37 4.46 13.86
N VAL A 147 -14.70 5.02 12.86
CA VAL A 147 -15.35 5.33 11.61
C VAL A 147 -14.82 4.41 10.52
N ALA A 148 -15.66 3.46 10.12
CA ALA A 148 -15.41 2.60 8.99
C ALA A 148 -15.88 3.26 7.70
N SER A 149 -15.05 3.26 6.66
CA SER A 149 -15.42 3.82 5.35
C SER A 149 -15.28 2.81 4.23
N LEU A 150 -16.37 2.52 3.54
CA LEU A 150 -16.41 1.72 2.33
C LEU A 150 -15.74 2.47 1.18
N HIS A 151 -15.01 1.73 0.34
CA HIS A 151 -14.35 2.31 -0.81
C HIS A 151 -15.37 2.56 -1.95
N PRO A 152 -15.49 3.78 -2.48
CA PRO A 152 -16.58 4.16 -3.40
C PRO A 152 -16.52 3.48 -4.78
N LYS A 153 -15.40 2.82 -5.10
CA LYS A 153 -15.22 2.09 -6.37
C LYS A 153 -15.31 0.58 -6.21
N GLU A 154 -15.55 0.09 -5.00
CA GLU A 154 -15.71 -1.34 -4.76
C GLU A 154 -17.19 -1.71 -4.75
N THR A 155 -17.48 -2.96 -5.10
CA THR A 155 -18.80 -3.55 -4.99
C THR A 155 -18.81 -4.54 -3.84
N TYR A 156 -19.87 -4.49 -3.04
CA TYR A 156 -20.07 -5.33 -1.87
C TYR A 156 -21.35 -6.14 -2.07
N SER A 157 -21.34 -7.38 -1.62
CA SER A 157 -22.54 -8.21 -1.62
C SER A 157 -23.51 -7.79 -0.52
N ASP A 158 -24.80 -8.11 -0.71
CA ASP A 158 -25.83 -7.85 0.30
C ASP A 158 -25.52 -8.51 1.65
N ALA A 159 -24.91 -9.70 1.62
CA ALA A 159 -24.49 -10.41 2.83
C ALA A 159 -23.38 -9.65 3.58
N GLU A 160 -22.41 -9.08 2.88
CA GLU A 160 -21.35 -8.27 3.49
C GLU A 160 -21.90 -6.98 4.09
N LEU A 161 -22.79 -6.28 3.37
CA LEU A 161 -23.42 -5.06 3.85
C LEU A 161 -24.33 -5.33 5.05
N THR A 162 -25.07 -6.44 5.04
CA THR A 162 -25.90 -6.87 6.18
C THR A 162 -25.05 -7.13 7.42
N ALA A 163 -23.94 -7.86 7.28
CA ALA A 163 -23.04 -8.12 8.39
C ALA A 163 -22.37 -6.85 8.93
N LEU A 164 -22.00 -5.92 8.04
CA LEU A 164 -21.45 -4.62 8.45
C LEU A 164 -22.49 -3.75 9.17
N ASN A 165 -23.72 -3.69 8.65
CA ASN A 165 -24.81 -2.93 9.26
C ASN A 165 -25.22 -3.49 10.63
N HIS A 166 -25.16 -4.82 10.80
CA HIS A 166 -25.37 -5.44 12.09
C HIS A 166 -24.34 -4.96 13.12
N LEU A 167 -23.05 -4.94 12.72
CA LEU A 167 -21.98 -4.45 13.60
C LEU A 167 -22.15 -2.97 13.95
N ASP A 168 -22.58 -2.14 13.00
CA ASP A 168 -22.88 -0.71 13.20
C ASP A 168 -24.05 -0.51 14.18
N THR A 169 -25.12 -1.28 14.01
CA THR A 169 -26.34 -1.19 14.85
C THR A 169 -26.10 -1.63 16.29
N GLU A 170 -25.21 -2.60 16.51
CA GLU A 170 -24.90 -3.12 17.86
C GLU A 170 -23.86 -2.29 18.62
N ASN A 171 -23.23 -1.29 17.97
CA ASN A 171 -22.11 -0.57 18.55
C ASN A 171 -22.25 0.95 18.33
N ASP A 172 -22.71 1.67 19.34
CA ASP A 172 -22.86 3.14 19.31
C ASP A 172 -21.57 3.92 18.97
N ARG A 173 -20.41 3.27 19.10
CA ARG A 173 -19.10 3.86 18.76
C ARG A 173 -18.68 3.60 17.32
N LEU A 174 -19.35 2.72 16.59
CA LEU A 174 -19.10 2.50 15.17
C LEU A 174 -19.95 3.46 14.34
N THR A 175 -19.38 3.95 13.25
CA THR A 175 -20.13 4.64 12.21
C THR A 175 -19.61 4.18 10.87
N VAL A 176 -20.50 3.71 10.01
CA VAL A 176 -20.19 3.31 8.64
C VAL A 176 -20.55 4.42 7.66
N ARG A 177 -19.64 4.72 6.73
CA ARG A 177 -19.89 5.65 5.62
C ARG A 177 -19.20 5.21 4.33
N ILE A 178 -19.38 5.97 3.26
CA ILE A 178 -18.73 5.73 1.97
C ILE A 178 -17.77 6.89 1.66
N GLY A 179 -16.53 6.57 1.29
CA GLY A 179 -15.55 7.54 0.81
C GLY A 179 -14.97 8.47 1.89
N ALA A 180 -14.88 9.78 1.57
CA ALA A 180 -14.34 10.85 2.42
C ALA A 180 -12.85 10.72 2.85
N MET A 181 -12.05 9.82 2.26
CA MET A 181 -10.67 9.51 2.69
C MET A 181 -9.83 10.74 3.11
N LYS A 182 -9.79 11.80 2.29
CA LYS A 182 -8.96 12.99 2.60
C LYS A 182 -9.46 13.74 3.84
N GLU A 183 -10.77 13.86 3.99
CA GLU A 183 -11.39 14.51 5.14
C GLU A 183 -11.10 13.70 6.41
N LEU A 184 -11.20 12.37 6.32
CA LEU A 184 -11.00 11.49 7.48
C LEU A 184 -9.55 11.41 7.90
N LEU A 185 -8.62 11.33 6.95
CA LEU A 185 -7.19 11.42 7.23
C LEU A 185 -6.81 12.75 7.86
N ARG A 186 -7.51 13.84 7.52
CA ARG A 186 -7.23 15.16 8.10
C ARG A 186 -7.55 15.19 9.60
N THR A 187 -8.64 14.56 10.02
CA THR A 187 -9.18 14.73 11.38
C THR A 187 -9.09 13.51 12.29
N CYS A 188 -8.83 12.30 11.77
CA CYS A 188 -8.70 11.10 12.59
C CYS A 188 -7.50 11.15 13.52
N ASP A 189 -7.54 10.38 14.60
CA ASP A 189 -6.42 10.27 15.54
C ASP A 189 -5.34 9.34 14.98
N TYR A 190 -5.77 8.20 14.43
CA TYR A 190 -4.94 7.21 13.76
C TYR A 190 -5.77 6.32 12.83
N VAL A 191 -5.08 5.54 11.99
CA VAL A 191 -5.69 4.63 11.01
C VAL A 191 -5.56 3.18 11.46
N VAL A 192 -6.60 2.37 11.30
CA VAL A 192 -6.54 0.91 11.40
C VAL A 192 -6.95 0.32 10.05
N THR A 193 -6.09 -0.48 9.44
CA THR A 193 -6.39 -1.08 8.13
C THR A 193 -5.73 -2.44 8.02
N GLN A 194 -6.16 -3.27 7.08
CA GLN A 194 -5.40 -4.46 6.72
C GLN A 194 -4.09 -4.02 6.07
N ASN A 195 -4.14 -3.58 4.82
CA ASN A 195 -3.00 -3.08 4.05
C ASN A 195 -3.43 -2.05 3.00
N ALA A 196 -4.51 -1.30 3.24
CA ALA A 196 -4.96 -0.29 2.30
C ALA A 196 -3.90 0.81 2.10
N THR A 197 -3.77 1.29 0.87
CA THR A 197 -2.97 2.49 0.53
C THR A 197 -3.32 3.70 1.41
N VAL A 198 -4.54 3.77 1.97
CA VAL A 198 -4.93 4.80 2.92
C VAL A 198 -4.04 4.82 4.17
N GLY A 199 -3.55 3.67 4.63
CA GLY A 199 -2.57 3.59 5.72
C GLY A 199 -1.23 4.25 5.36
N PHE A 200 -0.77 4.06 4.11
CA PHE A 200 0.38 4.77 3.55
C PHE A 200 0.11 6.27 3.35
N ASN A 201 -1.12 6.65 3.00
CA ASN A 201 -1.51 8.05 2.89
C ASN A 201 -1.46 8.76 4.24
N GLY A 202 -1.76 8.06 5.34
CA GLY A 202 -1.66 8.57 6.70
C GLY A 202 -0.29 9.17 7.04
N LEU A 203 0.78 8.64 6.44
CA LEU A 203 2.14 9.15 6.59
C LEU A 203 2.22 10.65 6.21
N PHE A 204 1.54 11.05 5.13
CA PHE A 204 1.51 12.44 4.64
C PHE A 204 0.72 13.37 5.56
N PHE A 205 -0.21 12.84 6.36
CA PHE A 205 -1.02 13.57 7.33
C PHE A 205 -0.44 13.47 8.75
N GLY A 206 0.72 12.82 8.92
CA GLY A 206 1.30 12.55 10.25
C GLY A 206 0.42 11.66 11.13
N LYS A 207 -0.42 10.81 10.51
CA LYS A 207 -1.34 9.89 11.18
C LYS A 207 -0.68 8.52 11.31
N PRO A 208 -0.43 8.03 12.54
CA PRO A 208 0.06 6.68 12.73
C PRO A 208 -0.99 5.65 12.30
N SER A 209 -0.52 4.43 12.01
CA SER A 209 -1.38 3.36 11.55
C SER A 209 -1.08 2.03 12.26
N ILE A 210 -2.13 1.20 12.38
CA ILE A 210 -2.07 -0.20 12.78
C ILE A 210 -2.47 -1.06 11.60
N LEU A 211 -1.67 -2.07 11.29
CA LEU A 211 -1.85 -2.99 10.18
C LEU A 211 -2.30 -4.38 10.65
N PHE A 212 -3.45 -4.80 10.11
CA PHE A 212 -4.01 -6.15 10.25
C PHE A 212 -3.66 -7.06 9.06
N ALA A 213 -2.73 -6.65 8.20
CA ALA A 213 -2.16 -7.49 7.16
C ALA A 213 -0.66 -7.21 6.98
N LYS A 214 0.03 -8.10 6.27
CA LYS A 214 1.37 -7.85 5.78
C LYS A 214 1.31 -6.87 4.60
N THR A 215 2.30 -5.99 4.48
CA THR A 215 2.41 -5.01 3.39
C THR A 215 3.87 -4.56 3.24
N ASP A 216 4.21 -3.97 2.10
CA ASP A 216 5.53 -3.42 1.78
C ASP A 216 5.89 -2.19 2.62
N PHE A 217 4.89 -1.44 3.10
CA PHE A 217 5.12 -0.23 3.89
C PHE A 217 5.10 -0.41 5.42
N HIS A 218 5.18 -1.64 5.92
CA HIS A 218 4.96 -1.95 7.34
C HIS A 218 5.96 -1.30 8.31
N HIS A 219 7.16 -0.95 7.87
CA HIS A 219 8.20 -0.29 8.66
C HIS A 219 7.75 1.02 9.35
N ALA A 220 6.79 1.74 8.75
CA ALA A 220 6.26 2.98 9.32
C ALA A 220 4.98 2.79 10.15
N ALA A 221 4.55 1.55 10.37
CA ALA A 221 3.29 1.25 11.06
C ALA A 221 3.51 0.28 12.23
N LEU A 222 2.52 0.19 13.10
CA LEU A 222 2.42 -0.91 14.05
C LEU A 222 1.61 -2.04 13.43
N THR A 223 1.76 -3.27 13.93
CA THR A 223 0.98 -4.42 13.49
C THR A 223 0.12 -4.98 14.61
N ALA A 224 -1.03 -5.52 14.27
CA ALA A 224 -1.92 -6.20 15.20
C ALA A 224 -2.60 -7.41 14.55
N SER A 225 -3.13 -8.30 15.39
CA SER A 225 -4.05 -9.39 15.01
C SER A 225 -5.20 -9.43 16.01
N ALA A 226 -6.19 -10.30 15.79
CA ALA A 226 -7.29 -10.49 16.74
C ALA A 226 -6.79 -10.86 18.15
N ASP A 227 -5.68 -11.62 18.22
CA ASP A 227 -5.09 -12.11 19.47
C ASP A 227 -3.98 -11.20 20.02
N GLU A 228 -3.43 -10.30 19.20
CA GLU A 228 -2.33 -9.40 19.57
C GLU A 228 -2.71 -7.93 19.33
N LEU A 229 -3.27 -7.29 20.36
CA LEU A 229 -3.80 -5.92 20.29
C LEU A 229 -2.93 -4.88 21.00
N ALA A 230 -1.68 -5.23 21.36
CA ALA A 230 -0.78 -4.34 22.09
C ALA A 230 -0.44 -3.04 21.31
N ALA A 231 -0.59 -3.04 19.99
CA ALA A 231 -0.39 -1.87 19.13
C ALA A 231 -1.31 -0.70 19.49
N PHE A 232 -2.56 -0.96 19.91
CA PHE A 232 -3.53 0.08 20.27
C PHE A 232 -3.04 0.96 21.43
N ARG A 233 -2.31 0.38 22.39
CA ARG A 233 -1.71 1.13 23.51
C ARG A 233 -0.51 1.98 23.10
N LYS A 234 0.09 1.71 21.94
CA LYS A 234 1.33 2.34 21.46
C LYS A 234 1.07 3.38 20.35
N VAL A 235 0.00 3.21 19.57
CA VAL A 235 -0.23 3.96 18.32
C VAL A 235 -0.23 5.47 18.51
N MET A 236 -0.82 5.98 19.59
CA MET A 236 -0.86 7.42 19.85
C MET A 236 0.52 8.02 20.12
N LYS A 237 1.50 7.23 20.55
CA LYS A 237 2.90 7.63 20.73
C LYS A 237 3.80 7.24 19.55
N HIS A 238 3.29 6.47 18.58
CA HIS A 238 4.05 6.05 17.41
C HIS A 238 4.26 7.23 16.45
N ARG A 239 5.52 7.63 16.29
CA ARG A 239 5.94 8.77 15.44
C ARG A 239 7.20 8.39 14.66
N PRO A 240 7.10 7.53 13.63
CA PRO A 240 8.22 7.28 12.73
C PRO A 240 8.60 8.57 12.00
N GLU A 241 9.83 8.60 11.49
CA GLU A 241 10.36 9.73 10.72
C GLU A 241 9.70 9.80 9.32
N TRP A 242 8.46 10.31 9.24
CA TRP A 242 7.59 10.26 8.06
C TRP A 242 8.29 10.68 6.76
N ALA A 243 8.98 11.83 6.77
CA ALA A 243 9.64 12.35 5.58
C ALA A 243 10.78 11.44 5.10
N ARG A 244 11.60 10.96 6.05
CA ARG A 244 12.71 10.04 5.74
C ARG A 244 12.20 8.71 5.25
N TYR A 245 11.12 8.22 5.84
CA TYR A 245 10.50 6.98 5.41
C TYR A 245 9.92 7.07 4.00
N VAL A 246 9.16 8.12 3.69
CA VAL A 246 8.63 8.34 2.34
C VAL A 246 9.76 8.50 1.32
N TRP A 247 10.84 9.21 1.67
CA TRP A 247 12.03 9.26 0.82
C TRP A 247 12.63 7.87 0.60
N TRP A 248 12.92 7.12 1.67
CA TRP A 248 13.50 5.79 1.55
C TRP A 248 12.62 4.88 0.69
N PHE A 249 11.31 4.85 0.95
CA PHE A 249 10.36 3.99 0.26
C PHE A 249 10.18 4.37 -1.22
N TRP A 250 9.99 5.65 -1.55
CA TRP A 250 9.73 6.09 -2.93
C TRP A 250 10.96 6.53 -3.71
N HIS A 251 11.89 7.25 -3.10
CA HIS A 251 13.10 7.72 -3.79
C HIS A 251 14.11 6.60 -3.97
N ASN A 252 14.39 5.83 -2.91
CA ASN A 252 15.42 4.80 -2.97
C ASN A 252 14.87 3.52 -3.61
N HIS A 253 13.68 3.07 -3.19
CA HIS A 253 13.18 1.75 -3.56
C HIS A 253 12.18 1.70 -4.71
N ALA A 254 11.46 2.77 -5.03
CA ALA A 254 10.49 2.77 -6.14
C ALA A 254 11.08 3.33 -7.44
N ILE A 255 10.55 2.91 -8.60
CA ILE A 255 10.82 3.49 -9.92
C ILE A 255 9.90 4.70 -10.12
N ASN A 256 10.47 5.90 -10.06
CA ASN A 256 9.75 7.13 -10.38
C ASN A 256 9.79 7.39 -11.90
N ALA A 257 8.64 7.27 -12.56
CA ALA A 257 8.51 7.42 -14.01
C ALA A 257 8.80 8.83 -14.56
N GLY A 258 8.90 9.83 -13.69
CA GLY A 258 9.23 11.21 -14.04
C GLY A 258 10.72 11.56 -13.97
N ARG A 259 11.60 10.65 -13.49
CA ARG A 259 13.04 10.95 -13.41
C ARG A 259 13.72 10.84 -14.77
N LYS A 260 14.79 11.63 -14.96
CA LYS A 260 15.63 11.57 -16.17
C LYS A 260 16.37 10.23 -16.31
N ASP A 261 16.75 9.62 -15.19
CA ASP A 261 17.46 8.34 -15.10
C ASP A 261 16.52 7.11 -15.04
N VAL A 262 15.21 7.28 -15.26
CA VAL A 262 14.22 6.20 -15.07
C VAL A 262 14.53 4.95 -15.89
N ASP A 263 15.00 5.13 -17.13
CA ASP A 263 15.31 4.01 -18.02
C ASP A 263 16.46 3.15 -17.46
N ASN A 264 17.47 3.77 -16.83
CA ASN A 264 18.54 3.06 -16.14
C ASN A 264 18.02 2.33 -14.91
N ARG A 265 17.15 2.96 -14.11
CA ARG A 265 16.56 2.32 -12.93
C ARG A 265 15.66 1.13 -13.29
N ILE A 266 14.95 1.20 -14.42
CA ILE A 266 14.21 0.06 -14.96
C ILE A 266 15.20 -1.05 -15.33
N ALA A 267 16.27 -0.72 -16.06
CA ALA A 267 17.27 -1.70 -16.47
C ALA A 267 17.94 -2.39 -15.27
N ASP A 268 18.37 -1.63 -14.27
CA ASP A 268 18.93 -2.14 -13.01
C ASP A 268 17.94 -3.06 -12.30
N ARG A 269 16.66 -2.67 -12.25
CA ARG A 269 15.62 -3.47 -11.59
C ARG A 269 15.36 -4.78 -12.32
N LEU A 270 15.32 -4.78 -13.64
CA LEU A 270 15.17 -6.00 -14.45
C LEU A 270 16.41 -6.91 -14.30
N ARG A 271 17.62 -6.35 -14.34
CA ARG A 271 18.88 -7.10 -14.11
C ARG A 271 18.93 -7.74 -12.73
N ARG A 272 18.36 -7.10 -11.70
CA ARG A 272 18.26 -7.70 -10.37
C ARG A 272 17.47 -9.02 -10.35
N PHE A 273 16.58 -9.24 -11.31
CA PHE A 273 15.83 -10.48 -11.47
C PHE A 273 16.33 -11.32 -12.66
N ASP A 274 17.61 -11.21 -13.00
CA ASP A 274 18.28 -12.00 -14.03
C ASP A 274 17.74 -11.81 -15.45
N TRP A 275 17.05 -10.70 -15.73
CA TRP A 275 16.75 -10.33 -17.12
C TRP A 275 18.02 -9.84 -17.81
N PRO A 276 18.37 -10.36 -19.01
CA PRO A 276 19.58 -10.00 -19.75
C PRO A 276 19.44 -8.62 -20.45
N ILE A 277 19.18 -7.58 -19.66
CA ILE A 277 19.11 -6.19 -20.10
C ILE A 277 20.51 -5.59 -20.18
N LYS A 278 20.79 -4.85 -21.26
CA LYS A 278 22.06 -4.14 -21.47
C LYS A 278 22.07 -2.78 -20.79
#